data_AF-A0A9W9Y1E0-F1
#
_entry.id   AF-A0A9W9Y1E0-F1
#
_cell.length_a   1.000
_cell.length_b   1.000
_cell.length_c   1.000
_cell.angle_alpha   90.00
_cell.angle_beta   90.00
_cell.angle_gamma   90.00
#
_symmetry.space_group_name_H-M   'P 1'
#
loop_
_entity.id
_entity.type
_entity.pdbx_description
1 polymer ?
#
loop_
_entity_poly.entity_id
_entity_poly.type
_entity_poly.pdbx_seq_one_letter_code
_entity_poly.pdbx_strand_id
1 'polypeptide(L)'
;MSGASTGGQNECCSQIKGIGGNDLHDEWDAPGGTEAYKGTVVTDFPNFFILYGPNAATGQHSVIFHSECQINYSYHLLRPVLRGSVDSIMVKPEAQKRDLS
;
A
#
# COMPACT_ATOMS: atom_id res chain seq x y z
N MET A 1 33.01 22.03 18.93
CA MET A 1 33.06 20.68 19.55
C MET A 1 31.80 20.55 20.38
N SER A 2 30.95 19.55 20.33
CA SER A 2 30.82 18.30 19.58
C SER A 2 29.37 17.87 19.90
N GLY A 3 28.61 17.38 18.93
CA GLY A 3 27.25 16.92 19.17
C GLY A 3 26.54 16.46 17.91
N ALA A 4 27.26 15.74 17.04
CA ALA A 4 26.64 14.98 15.96
C ALA A 4 26.29 13.58 16.48
N SER A 5 25.01 13.29 16.62
CA SER A 5 24.40 11.96 16.72
C SER A 5 22.90 12.17 16.51
N THR A 6 22.23 11.63 15.50
CA THR A 6 22.28 10.25 15.00
C THR A 6 21.95 10.21 13.51
N GLY A 7 22.88 9.70 12.71
CA GLY A 7 22.51 9.08 11.44
C GLY A 7 21.80 7.75 11.74
N GLY A 8 20.64 7.54 11.13
CA GLY A 8 19.89 6.30 11.17
C GLY A 8 19.16 6.11 9.84
N GLN A 9 19.80 5.38 8.92
CA GLN A 9 19.16 4.47 7.97
C GLN A 9 17.92 4.93 7.17
N ASN A 10 17.85 6.19 6.73
CA ASN A 10 16.93 6.57 5.66
C ASN A 10 17.59 6.33 4.28
N GLU A 11 17.98 5.09 4.03
CA GLU A 11 18.51 4.69 2.73
C GLU A 11 17.33 4.45 1.76
N CYS A 12 16.96 5.52 1.04
CA CYS A 12 16.18 5.50 -0.20
C CYS A 12 14.87 4.69 -0.16
N CYS A 13 13.81 5.24 0.44
CA CYS A 13 12.45 4.87 0.07
C CYS A 13 11.68 6.14 -0.27
N SER A 14 11.10 6.20 -1.46
CA SER A 14 10.39 7.36 -1.97
C SER A 14 9.30 7.78 -0.97
N GLN A 15 9.21 9.07 -0.62
CA GLN A 15 8.09 9.56 0.20
C GLN A 15 6.79 9.40 -0.59
N ILE A 16 5.88 8.58 -0.10
CA ILE A 16 4.56 8.36 -0.71
C ILE A 16 3.54 9.12 0.11
N LYS A 17 2.94 10.14 -0.50
CA LYS A 17 1.94 10.99 0.14
C LYS A 17 0.54 10.64 -0.34
N GLY A 18 -0.34 10.35 0.61
CA GLY A 18 -1.77 10.09 0.38
C GLY A 18 -2.61 11.37 0.49
N ILE A 19 -3.90 11.17 0.69
CA ILE A 19 -4.86 12.25 0.96
C ILE A 19 -4.43 13.02 2.21
N GLY A 20 -4.56 14.35 2.16
CA GLY A 20 -4.18 15.22 3.28
C GLY A 20 -2.67 15.39 3.50
N GLY A 21 -1.83 14.77 2.65
CA GLY A 21 -0.37 14.86 2.77
C GLY A 21 0.23 13.86 3.76
N ASN A 22 -0.55 12.88 4.23
CA ASN A 22 -0.09 11.82 5.11
C ASN A 22 0.93 10.93 4.40
N ASP A 23 2.01 10.56 5.10
CA ASP A 23 3.00 9.64 4.57
C ASP A 23 2.55 8.18 4.75
N LEU A 24 2.87 7.33 3.78
CA LEU A 24 2.61 5.89 3.89
C LEU A 24 3.40 5.23 5.03
N HIS A 25 4.63 5.67 5.27
CA HIS A 25 5.44 5.13 6.36
C HIS A 25 4.85 5.53 7.72
N ASP A 26 4.42 6.79 7.87
CA ASP A 26 3.77 7.27 9.08
C ASP A 26 2.47 6.48 9.37
N GLU A 27 1.68 6.18 8.34
CA GLU A 27 0.45 5.38 8.45
C GLU A 27 0.75 3.95 8.93
N TRP A 28 1.81 3.33 8.41
CA TRP A 28 2.20 1.97 8.78
C TRP A 28 2.92 1.85 10.12
N ASP A 29 3.55 2.92 10.59
CA ASP A 29 4.14 3.02 11.94
C ASP A 29 3.08 3.32 13.02
N ALA A 30 1.87 3.71 12.62
CA ALA A 30 0.79 4.04 13.53
C ALA A 30 0.26 2.80 14.31
N PRO A 31 -0.35 3.02 15.49
CA PRO A 31 -1.00 1.94 16.24
C PRO A 31 -2.13 1.29 15.42
N GLY A 32 -1.91 0.05 15.00
CA GLY A 32 -2.75 -0.66 14.02
C GLY A 32 -1.90 -1.50 13.07
N GLY A 33 -0.66 -1.06 12.82
CA GLY A 33 0.33 -1.80 12.07
C GLY A 33 0.17 -1.68 10.56
N THR A 34 1.07 -2.36 9.85
CA THR A 34 1.18 -2.27 8.40
C THR A 34 0.06 -3.07 7.72
N GLU A 35 -0.90 -2.39 7.13
CA GLU A 35 -2.06 -3.01 6.50
C GLU A 35 -2.20 -2.64 5.01
N ALA A 36 -2.74 -3.59 4.24
CA ALA A 36 -3.20 -3.35 2.88
C ALA A 36 -4.36 -4.33 2.58
N TYR A 37 -5.43 -3.82 1.98
CA TYR A 37 -6.55 -4.64 1.52
C TYR A 37 -6.08 -5.60 0.43
N LYS A 38 -6.30 -6.90 0.64
CA LYS A 38 -5.78 -7.99 -0.19
C LYS A 38 -4.27 -7.91 -0.42
N GLY A 39 -3.54 -7.33 0.54
CA GLY A 39 -2.10 -7.08 0.44
C GLY A 39 -1.68 -6.21 -0.75
N THR A 40 -2.61 -5.43 -1.31
CA THR A 40 -2.40 -4.72 -2.59
C THR A 40 -2.76 -3.23 -2.54
N VAL A 41 -3.85 -2.85 -1.89
CA VAL A 41 -4.38 -1.46 -1.91
C VAL A 41 -4.48 -0.90 -0.49
N VAL A 42 -4.13 0.37 -0.33
CA VAL A 42 -4.10 1.06 0.97
C VAL A 42 -5.16 2.17 0.98
N THR A 43 -5.93 2.24 2.06
CA THR A 43 -6.92 3.32 2.30
C THR A 43 -6.20 4.67 2.36
N ASP A 44 -6.85 5.74 1.89
CA ASP A 44 -6.30 7.11 1.81
C ASP A 44 -5.15 7.33 0.83
N PHE A 45 -4.78 6.29 0.06
CA PHE A 45 -3.84 6.39 -1.07
C PHE A 45 -4.56 6.05 -2.39
N PRO A 46 -5.23 7.01 -3.04
CA PRO A 46 -5.97 6.77 -4.28
C PRO A 46 -5.02 6.41 -5.42
N ASN A 47 -5.45 5.48 -6.29
CA ASN A 47 -4.69 4.98 -7.44
C ASN A 47 -3.30 4.39 -7.07
N PHE A 48 -3.08 4.03 -5.81
CA PHE A 48 -1.84 3.43 -5.33
C PHE A 48 -2.00 1.94 -5.11
N PHE A 49 -1.05 1.16 -5.64
CA PHE A 49 -1.04 -0.30 -5.58
C PHE A 49 0.35 -0.79 -5.22
N ILE A 50 0.42 -1.76 -4.32
CA ILE A 50 1.64 -2.42 -3.89
C ILE A 50 1.56 -3.89 -4.30
N LEU A 51 2.64 -4.43 -4.85
CA LEU A 51 2.75 -5.86 -5.09
C LEU A 51 3.50 -6.51 -3.94
N TYR A 52 3.03 -7.68 -3.52
CA TYR A 52 3.59 -8.44 -2.42
C TYR A 52 3.69 -7.60 -1.13
N GLY A 53 2.64 -6.82 -0.87
CA GLY A 53 2.56 -5.93 0.27
C GLY A 53 2.32 -6.65 1.60
N PRO A 54 1.96 -5.90 2.65
CA PRO A 54 1.63 -6.46 3.95
C PRO A 54 0.54 -7.53 3.81
N ASN A 55 0.62 -8.61 4.60
CA ASN A 55 -0.34 -9.74 4.58
C ASN A 55 -0.31 -10.66 3.33
N ALA A 56 0.53 -10.39 2.32
CA ALA A 56 0.64 -11.24 1.13
C ALA A 56 1.55 -12.49 1.31
N ALA A 57 2.48 -12.44 2.27
CA ALA A 57 3.53 -13.45 2.46
C ALA A 57 3.10 -14.60 3.40
N THR A 58 2.10 -15.39 3.01
CA THR A 58 1.62 -16.52 3.84
C THR A 58 2.39 -17.83 3.62
N GLY A 59 3.34 -17.86 2.67
CA GLY A 59 4.20 -19.02 2.38
C GLY A 59 3.51 -20.24 1.76
N GLN A 60 2.18 -20.21 1.61
CA GLN A 60 1.39 -21.33 1.09
C GLN A 60 1.33 -21.37 -0.45
N HIS A 61 1.61 -20.24 -1.10
CA HIS A 61 1.52 -20.09 -2.55
C HIS A 61 2.81 -19.50 -3.12
N SER A 62 3.06 -19.78 -4.40
CA SER A 62 4.18 -19.18 -5.14
C SER A 62 4.04 -17.65 -5.17
N VAL A 63 5.14 -16.95 -4.87
CA VAL A 63 5.22 -15.48 -4.97
C VAL A 63 4.90 -15.01 -6.38
N ILE A 64 5.30 -15.78 -7.41
CA ILE A 64 5.00 -15.46 -8.81
C ILE A 64 3.50 -15.53 -9.07
N PHE A 65 2.86 -16.63 -8.67
CA PHE A 65 1.42 -16.81 -8.84
C PHE A 65 0.62 -15.73 -8.08
N HIS A 66 1.05 -15.40 -6.87
CA HIS A 66 0.44 -14.32 -6.09
C HIS A 66 0.57 -12.97 -6.80
N SER A 67 1.76 -12.67 -7.34
CA SER A 67 2.02 -11.44 -8.08
C SER A 67 1.19 -11.34 -9.36
N GLU A 68 1.05 -12.43 -10.12
CA GLU A 68 0.18 -12.49 -11.31
C GLU A 68 -1.28 -12.16 -10.95
N CYS A 69 -1.77 -12.73 -9.84
CA CYS A 69 -3.11 -12.46 -9.33
C CYS A 69 -3.28 -10.99 -8.91
N GLN A 70 -2.31 -10.42 -8.18
CA GLN A 70 -2.33 -9.02 -7.75
C GLN A 70 -2.23 -8.03 -8.92
N ILE A 71 -1.41 -8.33 -9.93
CA ILE A 71 -1.30 -7.53 -11.16
C ILE A 71 -2.63 -7.55 -11.91
N ASN A 72 -3.22 -8.74 -12.10
CA ASN A 72 -4.52 -8.86 -12.76
C ASN A 72 -5.63 -8.13 -11.99
N TYR A 73 -5.63 -8.21 -10.66
CA TYR A 73 -6.55 -7.47 -9.80
C TYR A 73 -6.38 -5.96 -9.93
N SER A 74 -5.14 -5.47 -9.81
CA SER A 74 -4.80 -4.05 -9.93
C SER A 74 -5.17 -3.49 -11.30
N TYR A 75 -4.93 -4.27 -12.37
CA TYR A 75 -5.32 -3.89 -13.73
C TYR A 75 -6.84 -3.72 -13.88
N HIS A 76 -7.64 -4.65 -13.33
CA HIS A 76 -9.10 -4.54 -13.38
C HIS A 76 -9.61 -3.31 -12.64
N LEU A 77 -9.00 -2.99 -11.50
CA LEU A 77 -9.31 -1.77 -10.75
C LEU A 77 -8.86 -0.52 -11.51
N LEU A 78 -7.66 -0.49 -12.09
CA LEU A 78 -7.14 0.71 -12.74
C LEU A 78 -7.78 0.97 -14.11
N ARG A 79 -8.36 -0.05 -14.75
CA ARG A 79 -8.93 0.04 -16.11
C ARG A 79 -9.99 1.15 -16.30
N PRO A 80 -10.98 1.37 -15.41
CA PRO A 80 -11.88 2.51 -15.47
C PRO A 80 -11.17 3.87 -15.40
N VAL A 81 -10.10 3.99 -14.60
CA VAL A 81 -9.31 5.22 -14.48
C VAL A 81 -8.56 5.51 -15.78
N LEU A 82 -7.88 4.49 -16.34
CA LEU A 82 -7.17 4.61 -17.62
C LEU A 82 -8.07 4.94 -18.81
N ARG A 83 -9.35 4.59 -18.71
CA ARG A 83 -10.38 4.89 -19.72
C ARG A 83 -11.03 6.26 -19.54
N GLY A 84 -10.67 7.00 -18.49
CA GLY A 84 -11.30 8.27 -18.15
C GLY A 84 -12.76 8.14 -17.72
N SER A 85 -13.18 6.97 -17.24
CA SER A 85 -14.55 6.75 -16.73
C SER A 85 -14.73 7.20 -15.28
N VAL A 86 -13.63 7.25 -14.52
CA VAL A 86 -13.53 7.74 -13.14
C VAL A 86 -12.15 8.38 -12.95
N ASP A 87 -12.02 9.37 -12.06
CA ASP A 87 -10.74 10.06 -11.83
C ASP A 87 -9.81 9.28 -10.88
N SER A 88 -10.39 8.57 -9.92
CA SER A 88 -9.63 7.84 -8.91
C SER A 88 -10.39 6.65 -8.34
N ILE A 89 -9.64 5.64 -7.92
CA ILE A 89 -10.16 4.49 -7.17
C ILE A 89 -9.40 4.37 -5.86
N MET A 90 -10.14 4.09 -4.79
CA MET A 90 -9.63 3.91 -3.45
C MET A 90 -10.45 2.85 -2.73
N VAL A 91 -9.79 2.03 -1.91
CA VAL A 91 -10.48 1.10 -1.03
C VAL A 91 -11.20 1.87 0.09
N LYS A 92 -12.38 1.40 0.49
CA LYS A 92 -13.11 1.98 1.62
C LYS A 92 -12.44 1.56 2.94
N PRO A 93 -12.29 2.46 3.93
CA PRO A 93 -11.69 2.12 5.22
C PRO A 93 -12.33 0.86 5.86
N GLU A 94 -13.65 0.76 5.81
CA GLU A 94 -14.41 -0.38 6.36
C GLU A 94 -14.13 -1.71 5.63
N ALA A 95 -13.75 -1.66 4.35
CA ALA A 95 -13.41 -2.85 3.59
C ALA A 95 -12.00 -3.34 3.95
N GLN A 96 -11.04 -2.44 4.16
CA GLN A 96 -9.69 -2.78 4.62
C GLN A 96 -9.74 -3.40 6.01
N LYS A 97 -10.47 -2.77 6.95
CA LYS A 97 -10.61 -3.27 8.32
C LYS A 97 -11.21 -4.68 8.40
N ARG A 98 -12.19 -4.99 7.54
CA ARG A 98 -12.82 -6.33 7.46
C ARG A 98 -11.89 -7.38 6.86
N ASP A 99 -10.87 -7.01 6.10
CA ASP A 99 -9.97 -7.98 5.46
C ASP A 99 -9.07 -8.70 6.48
N LEU A 100 -8.92 -8.12 7.66
CA LEU A 100 -8.04 -8.61 8.74
C LEU A 100 -8.81 -9.23 9.91
N SER A 101 -10.15 -9.21 9.87
CA SER A 101 -11.03 -9.88 10.84
C SER A 101 -11.38 -11.28 10.38
#